data_AF-A0AAT9J050-F1
#
_entry.id   AF-A0AAT9J050-F1
#
_cell.length_a   1.000
_cell.length_b   1.000
_cell.length_c   1.000
_cell.angle_alpha   90.00
_cell.angle_beta   90.00
_cell.angle_gamma   90.00
#
_symmetry.space_group_name_H-M   'P 1'
#
loop_
_entity.id
_entity.type
_entity.pdbx_description
1 polymer ?
#
loop_
_entity_poly.entity_id
_entity_poly.type
_entity_poly.pdbx_seq_one_letter_code
_entity_poly.pdbx_strand_id
1 'polypeptide(L)'
;MFFMKDAASQVLDINIGRVLEMFRSGILDREQAREGLTRYFEGAARHDSSDLSVYLTRIIERVETGALEPKEARMRLVKAALASEKNDLRYADILHSMAETV
;
A
#
# COMPACT_ATOMS: atom_id res chain seq x y z
N MET A 1 -25.44 11.64 9.81
CA MET A 1 -24.38 10.91 10.55
C MET A 1 -23.36 10.42 9.52
N PHE A 2 -22.25 11.15 9.33
CA PHE A 2 -21.36 10.98 8.15
C PHE A 2 -19.85 11.05 8.48
N PHE A 3 -19.45 10.90 9.76
CA PHE A 3 -18.07 11.21 10.18
C PHE A 3 -17.13 9.99 10.36
N MET A 4 -17.63 8.75 10.39
CA MET A 4 -16.78 7.58 10.69
C MET A 4 -16.02 7.03 9.47
N LYS A 5 -16.55 7.23 8.25
CA LYS A 5 -15.92 6.70 7.03
C LYS A 5 -14.65 7.47 6.64
N ASP A 6 -14.55 8.73 7.06
CA ASP A 6 -13.42 9.61 6.75
C ASP A 6 -12.24 9.41 7.70
N ALA A 7 -12.50 9.13 8.99
CA ALA A 7 -11.43 9.00 9.99
C ALA A 7 -10.51 7.78 9.74
N ALA A 8 -11.08 6.61 9.45
CA ALA A 8 -10.28 5.40 9.17
C ALA A 8 -9.48 5.54 7.87
N SER A 9 -10.11 6.11 6.82
CA SER A 9 -9.45 6.42 5.55
C SER A 9 -8.32 7.44 5.73
N GLN A 10 -8.52 8.46 6.56
CA GLN A 10 -7.50 9.47 6.87
C GLN A 10 -6.34 8.90 7.67
N VAL A 11 -6.60 8.00 8.63
CA VAL A 11 -5.55 7.32 9.39
C VAL A 11 -4.70 6.43 8.47
N LEU A 12 -5.33 5.65 7.58
CA LEU A 12 -4.62 4.87 6.57
C LEU A 12 -3.77 5.76 5.67
N ASP A 13 -4.33 6.87 5.21
CA ASP A 13 -3.64 7.82 4.35
C ASP A 13 -2.41 8.44 5.03
N ILE A 14 -2.51 8.82 6.31
CA ILE A 14 -1.37 9.33 7.08
C ILE A 14 -0.31 8.24 7.26
N ASN A 15 -0.71 7.04 7.66
CA ASN A 15 0.21 5.96 8.01
C ASN A 15 0.94 5.38 6.80
N ILE A 16 0.23 5.14 5.69
CA ILE A 16 0.83 4.72 4.42
C ILE A 16 1.77 5.82 3.90
N GLY A 17 1.33 7.08 3.96
CA GLY A 17 2.16 8.23 3.58
C GLY A 17 3.47 8.28 4.37
N ARG A 18 3.41 8.09 5.69
CA ARG A 18 4.58 8.05 6.57
C ARG A 18 5.55 6.93 6.22
N VAL A 19 5.06 5.72 5.94
CA VAL A 19 5.95 4.60 5.55
C VAL A 19 6.71 4.92 4.26
N LEU A 20 6.01 5.45 3.25
CA LEU A 20 6.65 5.86 1.99
C LEU A 20 7.65 7.01 2.17
N GLU A 21 7.32 7.99 3.03
CA GLU A 21 8.23 9.10 3.35
C GLU A 21 9.49 8.60 4.06
N MET A 22 9.34 7.77 5.08
CA MET A 22 10.47 7.19 5.82
C MET A 22 11.36 6.30 4.93
N PHE A 23 10.77 5.56 4.00
CA PHE A 23 11.53 4.82 2.98
C PHE A 23 12.35 5.76 2.10
N ARG A 24 11.72 6.80 1.54
CA ARG A 24 12.38 7.76 0.65
C ARG A 24 13.47 8.58 1.33
N SER A 25 13.33 8.84 2.63
CA SER A 25 14.36 9.52 3.41
C SER A 25 15.47 8.58 3.91
N GLY A 26 15.42 7.28 3.58
CA GLY A 26 16.39 6.27 3.99
C GLY A 26 16.31 5.86 5.46
N ILE A 27 15.21 6.17 6.14
CA ILE A 27 14.96 5.75 7.53
C ILE A 27 14.54 4.27 7.56
N LEU A 28 13.73 3.85 6.59
CA LEU A 28 13.38 2.45 6.38
C LEU A 28 14.12 1.92 5.15
N ASP A 29 14.63 0.69 5.24
CA ASP A 29 15.01 -0.07 4.07
C ASP A 29 13.78 -0.64 3.34
N ARG A 30 14.00 -1.31 2.19
CA ARG A 30 12.90 -1.88 1.39
C ARG A 30 12.09 -2.93 2.15
N GLU A 31 12.76 -3.76 2.95
CA GLU A 31 12.12 -4.84 3.68
C GLU A 31 11.22 -4.28 4.79
N GLN A 32 11.75 -3.32 5.56
CA GLN A 32 11.02 -2.62 6.61
C GLN A 32 9.84 -1.81 6.05
N ALA A 33 10.02 -1.15 4.91
CA ALA A 33 8.94 -0.43 4.24
C ALA A 33 7.83 -1.41 3.79
N ARG A 34 8.21 -2.55 3.20
CA ARG A 34 7.26 -3.60 2.80
C ARG A 34 6.50 -4.14 4.01
N GLU A 35 7.19 -4.52 5.07
CA GLU A 35 6.56 -4.99 6.31
C GLU A 35 5.63 -3.95 6.92
N GLY A 36 6.04 -2.69 6.92
CA GLY A 36 5.22 -1.56 7.36
C GLY A 36 3.93 -1.44 6.55
N LEU A 37 4.00 -1.60 5.23
CA LEU A 37 2.83 -1.55 4.35
C LEU A 37 1.93 -2.79 4.53
N THR A 38 2.49 -3.99 4.65
CA THR A 38 1.74 -5.26 4.79
C THR A 38 0.73 -5.20 5.93
N ARG A 39 1.05 -4.50 7.02
CA ARG A 39 0.17 -4.35 8.21
C ARG A 39 -1.16 -3.67 7.90
N TYR A 40 -1.27 -2.93 6.80
CA TYR A 40 -2.53 -2.28 6.40
C TYR A 40 -3.42 -3.15 5.50
N PHE A 41 -2.99 -4.38 5.17
CA PHE A 41 -3.69 -5.32 4.30
C PHE A 41 -4.18 -6.56 5.07
N GLU A 42 -4.71 -6.36 6.27
CA GLU A 42 -5.14 -7.47 7.15
C GLU A 42 -6.19 -8.40 6.50
N GLY A 43 -7.05 -7.89 5.61
CA GLY A 43 -8.01 -8.74 4.88
C GLY A 43 -7.37 -9.61 3.80
N ALA A 44 -6.23 -9.20 3.25
CA ALA A 44 -5.45 -10.00 2.30
C ALA A 44 -4.70 -11.15 3.00
N ALA A 45 -4.42 -11.07 4.30
CA ALA A 45 -3.82 -12.19 5.04
C ALA A 45 -4.72 -13.46 5.04
N ARG A 46 -6.01 -13.31 4.71
CA ARG A 46 -6.96 -14.42 4.56
C ARG A 46 -6.93 -15.06 3.16
N HIS A 47 -6.35 -14.36 2.18
CA HIS A 47 -6.31 -14.74 0.77
C HIS A 47 -4.88 -14.57 0.23
N ASP A 48 -4.13 -15.66 0.29
CA ASP A 48 -2.78 -15.83 -0.28
C ASP A 48 -1.79 -14.66 -0.05
N SER A 49 -1.13 -14.68 1.11
CA SER A 49 -0.14 -13.67 1.52
C SER A 49 1.09 -13.55 0.60
N SER A 50 1.34 -14.53 -0.27
CA SER A 50 2.56 -14.59 -1.10
C SER A 50 2.56 -13.53 -2.20
N ASP A 51 1.42 -13.33 -2.88
CA ASP A 51 1.26 -12.32 -3.93
C ASP A 51 1.31 -10.88 -3.39
N LEU A 52 0.76 -10.65 -2.21
CA LEU A 52 0.79 -9.34 -1.55
C LEU A 52 2.24 -8.86 -1.35
N SER A 53 3.10 -9.74 -0.83
CA SER A 53 4.51 -9.41 -0.61
C SER A 53 5.21 -9.07 -1.93
N VAL A 54 4.96 -9.84 -3.00
CA VAL A 54 5.56 -9.59 -4.32
C VAL A 54 5.14 -8.23 -4.85
N TYR A 55 3.84 -7.90 -4.80
CA TYR A 55 3.37 -6.60 -5.28
C TYR A 55 3.92 -5.44 -4.47
N LEU A 56 3.91 -5.52 -3.14
CA LEU A 56 4.43 -4.44 -2.30
C LEU A 56 5.93 -4.20 -2.53
N THR A 57 6.74 -5.26 -2.70
CA THR A 57 8.15 -5.14 -3.06
C THR A 57 8.32 -4.40 -4.39
N ARG A 58 7.61 -4.81 -5.45
CA ARG A 58 7.68 -4.16 -6.77
C ARG A 58 7.24 -2.70 -6.72
N ILE A 59 6.18 -2.39 -5.97
CA ILE A 59 5.70 -1.02 -5.79
C ILE A 59 6.77 -0.14 -5.12
N ILE A 60 7.44 -0.66 -4.09
CA ILE A 60 8.53 0.04 -3.40
C ILE A 60 9.71 0.30 -4.34
N GLU A 61 10.14 -0.71 -5.11
CA GLU A 61 11.20 -0.57 -6.12
C GLU A 61 10.86 0.50 -7.18
N ARG A 62 9.60 0.56 -7.60
CA ARG A 62 9.14 1.58 -8.55
C ARG A 62 9.11 2.98 -7.96
N VAL A 63 8.73 3.11 -6.68
CA VAL A 63 8.82 4.38 -5.96
C VAL A 63 10.28 4.82 -5.79
N GLU A 64 11.18 3.88 -5.53
CA GLU A 64 12.63 4.13 -5.40
C GLU A 64 13.25 4.61 -6.70
N THR A 65 12.94 3.93 -7.81
CA THR A 65 13.44 4.25 -9.16
C THR A 65 12.76 5.47 -9.79
N GLY A 66 11.70 5.99 -9.17
CA GLY A 66 10.90 7.09 -9.72
C GLY A 66 9.92 6.68 -10.82
N ALA A 67 9.83 5.39 -11.14
CA ALA A 67 8.85 4.84 -12.09
C ALA A 67 7.40 4.86 -11.57
N LEU A 68 7.21 5.19 -10.29
CA LEU A 68 5.90 5.45 -9.70
C LEU A 68 6.00 6.63 -8.73
N GLU A 69 5.23 7.68 -9.01
CA GLU A 69 5.19 8.87 -8.16
C GLU A 69 4.70 8.52 -6.73
N PRO A 70 5.39 8.96 -5.67
CA PRO A 70 5.03 8.60 -4.28
C PRO A 70 3.61 9.00 -3.90
N LYS A 71 3.12 10.13 -4.44
CA LYS A 71 1.75 10.61 -4.23
C LYS A 71 0.73 9.66 -4.86
N GLU A 72 1.02 9.17 -6.07
CA GLU A 72 0.17 8.18 -6.74
C GLU A 72 0.21 6.84 -6.00
N ALA A 73 1.40 6.39 -5.61
CA ALA A 73 1.59 5.17 -4.83
C ALA A 73 0.76 5.19 -3.56
N ARG A 74 0.86 6.28 -2.78
CA ARG A 74 0.07 6.50 -1.56
C ARG A 74 -1.42 6.38 -1.82
N MET A 75 -1.95 7.13 -2.78
CA MET A 75 -3.39 7.16 -3.08
C MET A 75 -3.91 5.76 -3.45
N ARG A 76 -3.17 5.04 -4.30
CA ARG A 76 -3.58 3.70 -4.77
C ARG A 76 -3.43 2.64 -3.67
N LEU A 77 -2.38 2.71 -2.85
CA LEU A 77 -2.21 1.84 -1.67
C LEU A 77 -3.32 2.03 -0.65
N VAL A 78 -3.74 3.27 -0.36
CA VAL A 78 -4.90 3.54 0.52
C VAL A 78 -6.16 2.90 -0.03
N LYS A 79 -6.41 3.06 -1.34
CA LYS A 79 -7.57 2.45 -2.00
C LYS A 79 -7.53 0.92 -1.93
N ALA A 80 -6.36 0.32 -2.13
CA ALA A 80 -6.17 -1.12 -2.05
C ALA A 80 -6.34 -1.64 -0.60
N ALA A 81 -5.77 -0.96 0.39
CA ALA A 81 -5.94 -1.32 1.81
C ALA A 81 -7.41 -1.29 2.24
N LEU A 82 -8.16 -0.24 1.85
CA LEU A 82 -9.60 -0.12 2.11
C LEU A 82 -10.44 -1.20 1.42
N ALA A 83 -10.01 -1.70 0.26
CA ALA A 83 -10.65 -2.82 -0.42
C ALA A 83 -10.32 -4.14 0.29
N SER A 84 -9.06 -4.32 0.67
CA SER A 84 -8.58 -5.47 1.42
C SER A 84 -9.33 -5.64 2.75
N GLU A 85 -9.51 -4.58 3.54
CA GLU A 85 -10.28 -4.60 4.80
C GLU A 85 -11.71 -5.15 4.62
N LYS A 86 -12.30 -4.94 3.44
CA LYS A 86 -13.66 -5.41 3.10
C LYS A 86 -13.68 -6.80 2.47
N ASN A 87 -12.54 -7.49 2.39
CA ASN A 87 -12.32 -8.73 1.63
C ASN A 87 -12.71 -8.59 0.15
N ASP A 88 -12.54 -7.39 -0.41
CA ASP A 88 -12.87 -7.09 -1.80
C ASP A 88 -11.65 -7.35 -2.69
N LEU A 89 -11.71 -8.39 -3.53
CA LEU A 89 -10.61 -8.86 -4.38
C LEU A 89 -10.02 -7.79 -5.30
N ARG A 90 -10.72 -6.67 -5.53
CA ARG A 90 -10.20 -5.52 -6.27
C ARG A 90 -8.91 -4.95 -5.68
N TYR A 91 -8.59 -5.23 -4.41
CA TYR A 91 -7.28 -4.83 -3.85
C TYR A 91 -6.13 -5.43 -4.66
N ALA A 92 -6.26 -6.70 -5.09
CA ALA A 92 -5.22 -7.40 -5.84
C ALA A 92 -5.02 -6.77 -7.22
N ASP A 93 -6.11 -6.41 -7.91
CA ASP A 93 -6.04 -5.72 -9.22
C ASP A 93 -5.36 -4.34 -9.11
N ILE A 94 -5.66 -3.60 -8.03
CA ILE A 94 -5.03 -2.29 -7.78
C ILE A 94 -3.53 -2.48 -7.55
N LEU A 95 -3.12 -3.45 -6.73
CA LEU A 95 -1.71 -3.72 -6.46
C LEU A 95 -0.96 -4.23 -7.69
N HIS A 96 -1.55 -5.18 -8.42
CA HIS A 96 -0.99 -5.73 -9.66
C HIS A 96 -0.75 -4.63 -10.69
N SER A 97 -1.76 -3.80 -10.95
CA SER A 97 -1.61 -2.68 -11.90
C SER A 97 -0.53 -1.68 -11.46
N MET A 98 -0.29 -1.46 -10.17
CA MET A 98 0.81 -0.61 -9.73
C MET A 98 2.18 -1.26 -9.96
N ALA A 99 2.28 -2.57 -9.76
CA ALA A 99 3.52 -3.31 -9.92
C ALA A 99 3.94 -3.44 -11.40
N GLU A 100 2.99 -3.67 -12.31
CA GLU A 100 3.28 -4.05 -13.71
C GLU A 100 3.27 -2.91 -14.74
N THR A 101 2.80 -1.69 -14.43
CA THR A 101 2.64 -0.65 -15.48
C THR A 101 3.99 -0.16 -16.01
N VAL A 102 4.41 -0.56 -17.22
CA VAL A 102 5.71 -0.17 -17.81
C VAL A 102 5.83 1.33 -18.05
#